data_AF-A0A099EXJ4-F1
#
_entry.id   AF-A0A099EXJ4-F1
#
_cell.length_a   1.000
_cell.length_b   1.000
_cell.length_c   1.000
_cell.angle_alpha   90.00
_cell.angle_beta   90.00
_cell.angle_gamma   90.00
#
_symmetry.space_group_name_H-M   'P 1'
#
loop_
_entity.id
_entity.type
_entity.pdbx_description
1 polymer ?
#
loop_
_entity_poly.entity_id
_entity_poly.type
_entity_poly.pdbx_seq_one_letter_code
_entity_poly.pdbx_strand_id
1 'polypeptide(L)'
;MSLPPRVFYSLTETSARWGCAAADLAGWAAADHLTLVTSIASVICGKQPLAGIVVVSAADMMRMFRRHGPSDEECRIYRIRPQGSAEWQYITEPADGVVIKITDLMLLAEEVQKFEDDRDLLRRPAGSAGSAPRYDWEGMTIMLFRRVNEQGVPATQAELIAEVQDWFAQNSPNGEIPEESTTRKKVAPIWRALRERE
;
A
#
# COMPACT_ATOMS: atom_id res chain seq x y z
N MET A 1 -26.02 -3.56 9.64
CA MET A 1 -25.07 -3.94 10.71
C MET A 1 -23.69 -3.97 10.08
N SER A 2 -22.70 -3.30 10.66
CA SER A 2 -21.31 -3.39 10.20
C SER A 2 -20.74 -4.75 10.60
N LEU A 3 -20.02 -5.39 9.68
CA LEU A 3 -19.30 -6.62 9.97
C LEU A 3 -18.15 -6.35 10.97
N PRO A 4 -17.71 -7.34 11.75
CA PRO A 4 -16.53 -7.21 12.59
C PRO A 4 -15.29 -6.92 11.72
N PRO A 5 -14.25 -6.28 12.31
CA PRO A 5 -13.01 -5.99 11.60
C PRO A 5 -12.30 -7.28 11.16
N ARG A 6 -11.49 -7.16 10.10
CA ARG A 6 -10.65 -8.24 9.60
C ARG A 6 -9.66 -8.68 10.68
N VAL A 7 -9.48 -10.00 10.85
CA VAL A 7 -8.64 -10.59 11.91
C VAL A 7 -7.26 -11.03 11.39
N PHE A 8 -7.19 -11.46 10.14
CA PHE A 8 -5.96 -11.97 9.53
C PHE A 8 -5.74 -11.36 8.15
N TYR A 9 -4.48 -11.25 7.76
CA TYR A 9 -4.06 -11.03 6.38
C TYR A 9 -3.22 -12.21 5.90
N SER A 10 -3.43 -12.64 4.66
CA SER A 10 -2.50 -13.56 4.02
C SER A 10 -1.19 -12.85 3.67
N LEU A 11 -0.09 -13.59 3.55
CA LEU A 11 1.18 -13.03 3.09
C LEU A 11 1.06 -12.39 1.69
N THR A 12 0.26 -12.98 0.80
CA THR A 12 0.06 -12.47 -0.55
C THR A 12 -0.63 -11.10 -0.54
N GLU A 13 -1.69 -10.94 0.27
CA GLU A 13 -2.37 -9.66 0.43
C GLU A 13 -1.44 -8.59 1.00
N THR A 14 -0.69 -8.91 2.06
CA THR A 14 0.22 -7.94 2.70
C THR A 14 1.37 -7.56 1.79
N SER A 15 1.97 -8.53 1.07
CA SER A 15 3.01 -8.26 0.08
C SER A 15 2.52 -7.31 -1.02
N ALA A 16 1.33 -7.56 -1.57
CA ALA A 16 0.73 -6.70 -2.59
C ALA A 16 0.44 -5.30 -2.03
N ARG A 17 -0.08 -5.22 -0.79
CA ARG A 17 -0.43 -3.96 -0.12
C ARG A 17 0.79 -3.08 0.17
N TRP A 18 1.92 -3.68 0.55
CA TRP A 18 3.14 -2.96 0.89
C TRP A 18 4.16 -2.88 -0.25
N GLY A 19 3.87 -3.50 -1.40
CA GLY A 19 4.79 -3.51 -2.54
C GLY A 19 6.12 -4.22 -2.25
N CYS A 20 6.10 -5.27 -1.42
CA CYS A 20 7.31 -6.02 -1.02
C CYS A 20 7.19 -7.51 -1.36
N ALA A 21 8.31 -8.23 -1.38
CA ALA A 21 8.31 -9.66 -1.61
C ALA A 21 7.90 -10.42 -0.34
N ALA A 22 7.36 -11.64 -0.47
CA ALA A 22 7.10 -12.50 0.69
C ALA A 22 8.38 -12.80 1.51
N ALA A 23 9.55 -12.76 0.86
CA ALA A 23 10.86 -12.84 1.50
C ALA A 23 11.12 -11.69 2.49
N ASP A 24 10.61 -10.48 2.20
CA ASP A 24 10.71 -9.34 3.12
C ASP A 24 9.85 -9.57 4.36
N LEU A 25 8.59 -10.00 4.17
CA LEU A 25 7.68 -10.35 5.27
C LEU A 25 8.26 -11.43 6.19
N ALA A 26 8.80 -12.50 5.61
CA ALA A 26 9.44 -13.57 6.37
C ALA A 26 10.69 -13.10 7.11
N GLY A 27 11.49 -12.21 6.50
CA GLY A 27 12.64 -11.60 7.16
C GLY A 27 12.24 -10.74 8.35
N TRP A 28 11.20 -9.92 8.23
CA TRP A 28 10.65 -9.13 9.34
C TRP A 28 10.07 -10.02 10.43
N ALA A 29 9.39 -11.10 10.07
CA ALA A 29 8.89 -12.06 11.05
C ALA A 29 10.01 -12.82 11.77
N ALA A 30 11.10 -13.17 11.08
CA ALA A 30 12.27 -13.79 11.70
C ALA A 30 13.02 -12.84 12.64
N ALA A 31 12.84 -11.53 12.47
CA ALA A 31 13.38 -10.47 13.33
C ALA A 31 12.35 -9.96 14.36
N ASP A 32 11.27 -10.71 14.60
CA ASP A 32 10.21 -10.40 15.57
C ASP A 32 9.48 -9.06 15.34
N HIS A 33 9.51 -8.54 14.11
CA HIS A 33 8.71 -7.38 13.72
C HIS A 33 7.26 -7.74 13.34
N LEU A 34 7.02 -9.01 13.00
CA LEU A 34 5.72 -9.54 12.59
C LEU A 34 5.55 -10.95 13.15
N THR A 35 4.34 -11.34 13.55
CA THR A 35 4.05 -12.70 13.99
C THR A 35 3.38 -13.50 12.88
N LEU A 36 4.04 -14.58 12.42
CA LEU A 36 3.41 -15.55 11.53
C LEU A 36 2.54 -16.51 12.33
N VAL A 37 1.30 -16.70 11.87
CA VAL A 37 0.35 -17.66 12.43
C VAL A 37 -0.19 -18.60 11.36
N THR A 38 -0.63 -19.77 11.78
CA THR A 38 -1.29 -20.75 10.93
C THR A 38 -2.30 -21.56 11.75
N SER A 39 -3.24 -22.23 11.08
CA SER A 39 -4.14 -23.17 11.72
C SER A 39 -3.58 -24.59 11.66
N ILE A 40 -3.58 -25.30 12.78
CA ILE A 40 -3.20 -26.72 12.82
C ILE A 40 -4.37 -27.58 13.31
N ALA A 41 -4.40 -28.82 12.82
CA ALA A 41 -5.13 -29.90 13.47
C ALA A 41 -4.50 -30.24 14.83
N SER A 42 -5.12 -31.13 15.60
CA SER A 42 -4.58 -31.54 16.89
C SER A 42 -3.21 -32.19 16.74
N VAL A 43 -2.23 -31.66 17.47
CA VAL A 43 -0.89 -32.22 17.66
C VAL A 43 -0.64 -32.45 19.15
N ILE A 44 0.33 -33.28 19.50
CA ILE A 44 0.79 -33.43 20.88
C ILE A 44 2.12 -32.70 21.05
N CYS A 45 2.19 -31.87 22.08
CA CYS A 45 3.42 -31.27 22.58
C CYS A 45 3.73 -31.85 23.96
N GLY A 46 4.65 -32.81 24.02
CA GLY A 46 4.96 -33.55 25.24
C GLY A 46 3.82 -34.48 25.64
N LYS A 47 2.90 -33.99 26.49
CA LYS A 47 1.69 -34.73 26.92
C LYS A 47 0.40 -33.95 26.68
N GLN A 48 0.48 -32.75 26.11
CA GLN A 48 -0.65 -31.86 25.96
C GLN A 48 -1.08 -31.82 24.48
N PRO A 49 -2.37 -32.04 24.19
CA PRO A 49 -2.90 -31.76 22.87
C PRO A 49 -3.01 -30.24 22.64
N LEU A 50 -2.60 -29.79 21.46
CA LEU A 50 -2.74 -28.42 20.98
C LEU A 50 -3.37 -28.42 19.60
N ALA A 51 -4.31 -27.50 19.36
CA ALA A 51 -5.00 -27.35 18.07
C ALA A 51 -5.43 -25.89 17.87
N GLY A 52 -5.79 -25.54 16.63
CA GLY A 52 -6.31 -24.21 16.29
C GLY A 52 -5.22 -23.29 15.76
N ILE A 53 -5.35 -21.99 16.01
CA ILE A 53 -4.39 -20.99 15.51
C ILE A 53 -3.16 -20.96 16.42
N VAL A 54 -1.99 -21.12 15.82
CA VAL A 54 -0.70 -21.14 16.51
C VAL A 54 0.30 -20.23 15.82
N VAL A 55 1.27 -19.74 16.57
CA VAL A 55 2.42 -19.00 16.07
C VAL A 55 3.48 -19.97 15.57
N VAL A 56 4.07 -19.65 14.42
CA VAL A 56 5.13 -20.43 13.76
C VAL A 56 6.36 -19.57 13.50
N SER A 57 7.54 -20.18 13.49
CA SER A 57 8.79 -19.43 13.32
C SER A 57 9.14 -19.28 11.85
N ALA A 58 9.26 -18.03 11.37
CA ALA A 58 9.75 -17.75 10.02
C ALA A 58 11.16 -18.34 9.78
N ALA A 59 12.01 -18.34 10.81
CA ALA A 59 13.36 -18.88 10.75
C ALA A 59 13.39 -20.36 10.34
N ASP A 60 12.42 -21.15 10.80
CA ASP A 60 12.30 -22.58 10.46
C ASP A 60 11.82 -22.79 9.01
N MET A 61 11.30 -21.74 8.37
CA MET A 61 10.64 -21.80 7.05
C MET A 61 11.36 -20.98 5.97
N MET A 62 12.55 -20.42 6.23
CA MET A 62 13.25 -19.51 5.30
C MET A 62 13.50 -20.10 3.89
N ARG A 63 13.55 -21.43 3.76
CA ARG A 63 13.65 -22.12 2.46
C ARG A 63 12.45 -21.89 1.52
N MET A 64 11.29 -21.56 2.08
CA MET A 64 10.08 -21.17 1.34
C MET A 64 10.11 -19.72 0.86
N PHE A 65 10.99 -18.90 1.43
CA PHE A 65 10.99 -17.44 1.27
C PHE A 65 12.24 -16.91 0.57
N ARG A 66 12.71 -17.62 -0.46
CA ARG A 66 13.89 -17.20 -1.22
C ARG A 66 13.57 -15.97 -2.08
N ARG A 67 14.44 -14.95 -2.00
CA ARG A 67 14.34 -13.76 -2.86
C ARG A 67 14.60 -14.10 -4.33
N HIS A 68 15.50 -15.03 -4.59
CA HIS A 68 15.92 -15.43 -5.93
C HIS A 68 16.01 -16.96 -6.02
N GLY A 69 15.65 -17.49 -7.19
CA GLY A 69 15.69 -18.92 -7.47
C GLY A 69 14.46 -19.69 -6.96
N PRO A 70 14.42 -21.02 -7.17
CA PRO A 70 13.29 -21.86 -6.74
C PRO A 70 13.16 -21.88 -5.22
N SER A 71 11.95 -21.69 -4.72
CA SER A 71 11.56 -21.85 -3.31
C SER A 71 10.76 -23.12 -3.10
N ASP A 72 10.85 -23.69 -1.89
CA ASP A 72 9.96 -24.79 -1.50
C ASP A 72 8.53 -24.24 -1.31
N GLU A 73 7.51 -24.95 -1.80
CA GLU A 73 6.10 -24.56 -1.62
C GLU A 73 5.57 -24.90 -0.21
N GLU A 74 6.26 -25.82 0.48
CA GLU A 74 5.90 -26.32 1.80
C GLU A 74 7.13 -26.59 2.67
N CYS A 75 6.96 -26.52 3.98
CA CYS A 75 7.97 -26.86 4.97
C CYS A 75 7.35 -27.66 6.12
N ARG A 76 8.13 -28.57 6.71
CA ARG A 76 7.79 -29.20 7.99
C ARG A 76 8.27 -28.34 9.14
N ILE A 77 7.37 -28.05 10.08
CA ILE A 77 7.69 -27.43 11.35
C ILE A 77 7.65 -28.45 12.48
N TYR A 78 8.51 -28.27 13.47
CA TYR A 78 8.65 -29.17 14.63
C TYR A 78 8.39 -28.48 15.95
N ARG A 79 8.11 -27.18 15.92
CA ARG A 79 7.75 -26.39 17.08
C ARG A 79 6.71 -25.35 16.71
N ILE A 80 5.88 -25.04 17.70
CA ILE A 80 4.81 -24.07 17.62
C ILE A 80 4.78 -23.29 18.92
N ARG A 81 4.16 -22.13 18.89
CA ARG A 81 3.88 -21.35 20.10
C ARG A 81 2.38 -21.09 20.16
N PRO A 82 1.66 -21.55 21.21
CA PRO A 82 0.25 -21.21 21.38
C PRO A 82 0.04 -19.70 21.40
N GLN A 83 -1.07 -19.22 20.85
CA GLN A 83 -1.40 -17.79 20.95
C GLN A 83 -1.52 -17.37 22.42
N GLY A 84 -0.92 -16.23 22.76
CA GLY A 84 -0.84 -15.73 24.15
C GLY A 84 0.27 -16.35 25.00
N SER A 85 1.00 -17.36 24.50
CA SER A 85 2.18 -17.91 25.15
C SER A 85 3.46 -17.24 24.65
N ALA A 86 4.44 -17.06 25.52
CA ALA A 86 5.82 -16.72 25.14
C ALA A 86 6.64 -17.99 24.83
N GLU A 87 6.23 -19.14 25.35
CA GLU A 87 6.97 -20.39 25.29
C GLU A 87 6.73 -21.15 23.99
N TRP A 88 7.84 -21.52 23.34
CA TRP A 88 7.84 -22.45 22.21
C TRP A 88 7.74 -23.89 22.71
N GLN A 89 6.90 -24.68 22.04
CA GLN A 89 6.68 -26.08 22.35
C GLN A 89 7.03 -26.94 21.14
N TYR A 90 7.80 -28.00 21.36
CA TYR A 90 8.11 -28.97 20.32
C TYR A 90 6.95 -29.92 20.12
N ILE A 91 6.64 -30.21 18.85
CA ILE A 91 5.67 -31.20 18.44
C ILE A 91 6.31 -32.57 18.64
N THR A 92 5.70 -33.39 19.49
CA THR A 92 6.13 -34.78 19.72
C THR A 92 5.31 -35.76 18.90
N GLU A 93 4.04 -35.43 18.61
CA GLU A 93 3.21 -36.20 17.68
C GLU A 93 2.41 -35.25 16.76
N PRO A 94 2.50 -35.40 15.42
CA PRO A 94 3.27 -36.42 14.71
C PRO A 94 4.79 -36.17 14.78
N ALA A 95 5.59 -37.25 14.88
CA ALA A 95 7.03 -37.16 15.04
C ALA A 95 7.76 -36.59 13.81
N ASP A 96 7.15 -36.66 12.63
CA ASP A 96 7.68 -36.05 11.41
C ASP A 96 7.32 -34.55 11.28
N GLY A 97 6.66 -33.98 12.28
CA GLY A 97 6.27 -32.58 12.31
C GLY A 97 5.01 -32.29 11.48
N VAL A 98 4.65 -31.03 11.39
CA VAL A 98 3.47 -30.57 10.63
C VAL A 98 3.92 -29.91 9.34
N VAL A 99 3.36 -30.34 8.21
CA VAL A 99 3.58 -29.70 6.91
C VAL A 99 2.75 -28.41 6.84
N ILE A 100 3.39 -27.32 6.46
CA ILE A 100 2.80 -25.99 6.28
C ILE A 100 3.11 -25.50 4.87
N LYS A 101 2.10 -24.99 4.17
CA LYS A 101 2.26 -24.30 2.89
C LYS A 101 2.31 -22.79 3.10
N ILE A 102 2.90 -22.08 2.14
CA ILE A 102 2.97 -20.61 2.20
C ILE A 102 1.57 -19.97 2.25
N THR A 103 0.57 -20.63 1.65
CA THR A 103 -0.84 -20.21 1.65
C THR A 103 -1.55 -20.39 2.98
N ASP A 104 -0.99 -21.20 3.89
CA ASP A 104 -1.55 -21.44 5.22
C ASP A 104 -1.05 -20.40 6.25
N LEU A 105 -0.11 -19.55 5.84
CA LEU A 105 0.51 -18.54 6.68
C LEU A 105 -0.24 -17.22 6.61
N MET A 106 -0.50 -16.69 7.80
CA MET A 106 -1.22 -15.45 8.00
C MET A 106 -0.47 -14.53 8.96
N LEU A 107 -0.81 -13.26 8.92
CA LEU A 107 -0.40 -12.22 9.85
C LEU A 107 -1.61 -11.73 10.64
N LEU A 108 -1.41 -11.38 11.90
CA LEU A 108 -2.46 -10.78 12.73
C LEU A 108 -2.76 -9.36 12.24
N ALA A 109 -4.04 -9.05 12.04
CA ALA A 109 -4.45 -7.75 11.51
C ALA A 109 -4.01 -6.58 12.40
N GLU A 110 -4.06 -6.75 13.72
CA GLU A 110 -3.61 -5.75 14.69
C GLU A 110 -2.11 -5.44 14.54
N GLU A 111 -1.27 -6.47 14.35
CA GLU A 111 0.17 -6.27 14.15
C GLU A 111 0.49 -5.64 12.79
N VAL A 112 -0.24 -6.04 11.74
CA VAL A 112 -0.11 -5.43 10.40
C VAL A 112 -0.45 -3.94 10.47
N GLN A 113 -1.57 -3.58 11.11
CA GLN A 113 -1.99 -2.18 11.27
C GLN A 113 -0.98 -1.39 12.10
N LYS A 114 -0.55 -1.96 13.24
CA LYS A 114 0.48 -1.32 14.06
C LYS A 114 1.79 -1.11 13.27
N PHE A 115 2.21 -2.10 12.50
CA PHE A 115 3.41 -1.98 11.66
C PHE A 115 3.25 -0.91 10.58
N GLU A 116 2.05 -0.81 9.97
CA GLU A 116 1.72 0.24 9.01
C GLU A 116 1.80 1.63 9.63
N ASP A 117 1.24 1.80 10.83
CA ASP A 117 1.23 3.06 11.57
C ASP A 117 2.65 3.46 12.02
N ASP A 118 3.39 2.53 12.64
CA ASP A 118 4.75 2.75 13.16
C ASP A 118 5.76 3.11 12.05
N ARG A 119 5.49 2.67 10.82
CA ARG A 119 6.40 2.84 9.66
C ARG A 119 5.83 3.77 8.60
N ASP A 120 4.67 4.37 8.85
CA ASP A 120 3.99 5.31 7.95
C ASP A 120 3.79 4.76 6.52
N LEU A 121 3.59 3.43 6.38
CA LEU A 121 3.68 2.71 5.09
C LEU A 121 2.56 3.08 4.11
N LEU A 122 1.40 3.43 4.65
CA LEU A 122 0.20 3.74 3.86
C LEU A 122 -0.05 5.23 3.71
N ARG A 123 0.72 6.06 4.42
CA ARG A 123 0.77 7.46 4.08
C ARG A 123 1.37 7.53 2.70
N ARG A 124 0.62 8.08 1.75
CA ARG A 124 1.18 8.48 0.45
C ARG A 124 2.50 9.18 0.78
N PRO A 125 3.62 8.84 0.11
CA PRO A 125 4.82 9.65 0.22
C PRO A 125 4.35 11.07 0.12
N ALA A 126 4.73 11.91 1.09
CA ALA A 126 4.67 13.32 0.87
C ALA A 126 5.60 13.55 -0.34
N GLY A 127 5.07 13.38 -1.56
CA GLY A 127 5.58 14.08 -2.73
C GLY A 127 5.72 15.49 -2.20
N SER A 128 6.98 15.96 -2.14
CA SER A 128 7.40 17.08 -1.31
C SER A 128 6.24 18.04 -1.11
N ALA A 129 5.84 18.30 0.13
CA ALA A 129 4.89 19.37 0.42
C ALA A 129 5.53 20.69 0.00
N GLY A 130 5.62 20.93 -1.31
CA GLY A 130 5.52 22.27 -1.85
C GLY A 130 4.20 22.78 -1.32
N SER A 131 4.24 23.95 -0.69
CA SER A 131 3.06 24.72 -0.34
C SER A 131 1.98 24.48 -1.39
N ALA A 132 0.74 24.23 -0.95
CA ALA A 132 -0.41 24.21 -1.86
C ALA A 132 -0.22 25.35 -2.87
N PRO A 133 -0.24 25.05 -4.18
CA PRO A 133 0.15 26.04 -5.18
C PRO A 133 -0.69 27.29 -4.94
N ARG A 134 -0.01 28.45 -4.89
CA ARG A 134 -0.62 29.76 -4.59
C ARG A 134 -1.90 30.04 -5.41
N TYR A 135 -1.99 29.43 -6.59
CA TYR A 135 -3.13 29.52 -7.49
C TYR A 135 -3.61 28.12 -7.85
N ASP A 136 -4.93 27.99 -8.03
CA ASP A 136 -5.58 26.77 -8.47
C ASP A 136 -5.34 26.50 -9.97
N TRP A 137 -4.12 26.05 -10.28
CA TRP A 137 -3.73 25.70 -11.64
C TRP A 137 -4.45 24.43 -12.16
N GLU A 138 -4.90 23.57 -11.25
CA GLU A 138 -5.63 22.36 -11.58
C GLU A 138 -7.07 22.70 -12.01
N GLY A 139 -7.78 23.51 -11.24
CA GLY A 139 -9.09 24.04 -11.61
C GLY A 139 -9.06 24.84 -12.90
N MET A 140 -8.01 25.63 -13.13
CA MET A 140 -7.78 26.32 -14.42
C MET A 140 -7.67 25.32 -15.58
N THR A 141 -6.95 24.22 -15.40
CA THR A 141 -6.79 23.18 -16.44
C THR A 141 -8.13 22.50 -16.76
N ILE A 142 -8.93 22.19 -15.73
CA ILE A 142 -10.28 21.62 -15.88
C ILE A 142 -11.20 22.59 -16.64
N MET A 143 -11.17 23.88 -16.28
CA MET A 143 -11.91 24.92 -16.99
C MET A 143 -11.52 24.98 -18.46
N LEU A 144 -10.22 25.02 -18.77
CA LEU A 144 -9.73 25.06 -20.13
C LEU A 144 -10.18 23.83 -20.94
N PHE A 145 -10.10 22.64 -20.36
CA PHE A 145 -10.55 21.41 -21.03
C PHE A 145 -12.05 21.48 -21.38
N ARG A 146 -12.87 21.87 -20.42
CA ARG A 146 -14.32 22.03 -20.63
C ARG A 146 -14.62 23.08 -21.69
N ARG A 147 -14.01 24.25 -21.58
CA ARG A 147 -14.17 25.36 -22.53
C ARG A 147 -13.77 24.95 -23.94
N VAL A 148 -12.64 24.26 -24.11
CA VAL A 148 -12.19 23.82 -25.43
C VAL A 148 -13.14 22.80 -26.05
N ASN A 149 -13.66 21.89 -25.23
CA ASN A 149 -14.64 20.91 -25.67
C ASN A 149 -16.00 21.53 -26.04
N GLU A 150 -16.44 22.57 -25.34
CA GLU A 150 -17.74 23.22 -25.56
C GLU A 150 -17.70 24.31 -26.64
N GLN A 151 -16.60 25.05 -26.76
CA GLN A 151 -16.50 26.28 -27.56
C GLN A 151 -15.35 26.26 -28.59
N GLY A 152 -14.64 25.14 -28.73
CA GLY A 152 -13.49 25.01 -29.63
C GLY A 152 -12.22 25.66 -29.07
N VAL A 153 -11.19 25.87 -29.90
CA VAL A 153 -9.97 26.60 -29.50
C VAL A 153 -10.16 28.09 -29.85
N PRO A 154 -9.85 29.05 -28.96
CA PRO A 154 -9.97 30.47 -29.30
C PRO A 154 -9.04 30.88 -30.45
N ALA A 155 -9.34 32.00 -31.09
CA ALA A 155 -8.64 32.44 -32.28
C ALA A 155 -7.19 32.87 -31.96
N THR A 156 -6.96 33.40 -30.76
CA THR A 156 -5.63 33.85 -30.34
C THR A 156 -5.25 33.35 -28.94
N GLN A 157 -3.94 33.25 -28.69
CA GLN A 157 -3.43 32.92 -27.36
C GLN A 157 -3.80 34.02 -26.33
N ALA A 158 -3.93 35.27 -26.79
CA ALA A 158 -4.30 36.40 -25.94
C ALA A 158 -5.73 36.26 -25.40
N GLU A 159 -6.69 35.83 -26.24
CA GLU A 159 -8.06 35.51 -25.81
C GLU A 159 -8.07 34.41 -24.74
N LEU A 160 -7.31 33.33 -24.96
CA LEU A 160 -7.20 32.25 -23.98
C LEU A 160 -6.65 32.74 -22.62
N ILE A 161 -5.65 33.62 -22.66
CA ILE A 161 -5.05 34.18 -21.45
C ILE A 161 -6.05 35.10 -20.73
N ALA A 162 -6.82 35.91 -21.46
CA ALA A 162 -7.85 36.77 -20.89
C ALA A 162 -8.95 35.96 -20.20
N GLU A 163 -9.44 34.89 -20.84
CA GLU A 163 -10.44 34.00 -20.23
C GLU A 163 -9.92 33.32 -18.95
N VAL A 164 -8.64 32.94 -18.91
CA VAL A 164 -8.02 32.38 -17.70
C VAL A 164 -7.91 33.42 -16.59
N GLN A 165 -7.58 34.68 -16.92
CA GLN A 165 -7.54 35.78 -15.95
C GLN A 165 -8.93 36.05 -15.36
N ASP A 166 -9.96 36.12 -16.20
CA ASP A 166 -11.35 36.32 -15.78
C ASP A 166 -11.85 35.17 -14.91
N TRP A 167 -11.47 33.93 -15.24
CA TRP A 167 -11.80 32.78 -14.41
C TRP A 167 -11.15 32.85 -13.04
N PHE A 168 -9.86 33.20 -12.95
CA PHE A 168 -9.20 33.39 -11.65
C PHE A 168 -9.84 34.53 -10.85
N ALA A 169 -10.27 35.61 -11.49
CA ALA A 169 -10.98 36.70 -10.83
C ALA A 169 -12.30 36.24 -10.19
N GLN A 170 -12.97 35.25 -10.79
CA GLN A 170 -14.26 34.72 -10.32
C GLN A 170 -14.12 33.57 -9.31
N ASN A 171 -13.03 32.80 -9.37
CA ASN A 171 -12.90 31.52 -8.66
C ASN A 171 -11.78 31.49 -7.61
N SER A 172 -11.01 32.58 -7.45
CA SER A 172 -9.95 32.64 -6.44
C SER A 172 -10.52 32.76 -5.02
N PRO A 173 -10.27 31.78 -4.12
CA PRO A 173 -10.82 31.79 -2.76
C PRO A 173 -10.38 33.00 -1.93
N ASN A 174 -9.20 33.53 -2.21
CA ASN A 174 -8.57 34.64 -1.48
C ASN A 174 -8.52 35.94 -2.31
N GLY A 175 -9.16 35.97 -3.48
CA GLY A 175 -9.08 37.10 -4.42
C GLY A 175 -7.70 37.32 -5.06
N GLU A 176 -6.76 36.40 -4.84
CA GLU A 176 -5.44 36.46 -5.46
C GLU A 176 -5.50 35.98 -6.92
N ILE A 177 -5.10 36.85 -7.84
CA ILE A 177 -5.07 36.57 -9.27
C ILE A 177 -3.60 36.54 -9.72
N PRO A 178 -3.16 35.50 -10.47
CA PRO A 178 -1.81 35.46 -10.99
C PRO A 178 -1.59 36.56 -12.03
N GLU A 179 -0.40 37.17 -12.04
CA GLU A 179 -0.04 38.14 -13.08
C GLU A 179 -0.16 37.54 -14.49
N GLU A 180 -0.50 38.37 -15.48
CA GLU A 180 -0.62 37.94 -16.87
C GLU A 180 0.66 37.25 -17.38
N SER A 181 1.83 37.72 -16.95
CA SER A 181 3.14 37.12 -17.26
C SER A 181 3.27 35.68 -16.76
N THR A 182 2.69 35.37 -15.60
CA THR A 182 2.69 34.05 -14.96
C THR A 182 1.66 33.14 -15.62
N THR A 183 0.47 33.65 -15.87
CA THR A 183 -0.60 32.95 -16.60
C THR A 183 -0.14 32.57 -18.00
N ARG A 184 0.50 33.51 -18.73
CA ARG A 184 1.05 33.26 -20.06
C ARG A 184 2.04 32.10 -20.08
N LYS A 185 2.94 32.01 -19.09
CA LYS A 185 3.91 30.90 -18.98
C LYS A 185 3.23 29.55 -18.81
N LYS A 186 2.12 29.49 -18.07
CA LYS A 186 1.33 28.26 -17.86
C LYS A 186 0.45 27.89 -19.05
N VAL A 187 -0.12 28.87 -19.73
CA VAL A 187 -1.01 28.66 -20.89
C VAL A 187 -0.22 28.35 -22.17
N ALA A 188 0.98 28.90 -22.35
CA ALA A 188 1.78 28.71 -23.57
C ALA A 188 2.01 27.24 -24.00
N PRO A 189 2.41 26.29 -23.12
CA PRO A 189 2.57 24.89 -23.53
C PRO A 189 1.25 24.26 -23.97
N ILE A 190 0.14 24.57 -23.29
CA ILE A 190 -1.20 24.08 -23.65
C ILE A 190 -1.61 24.62 -25.02
N TRP A 191 -1.41 25.93 -25.24
CA TRP A 191 -1.70 26.58 -26.52
C TRP A 191 -0.94 25.93 -27.70
N ARG A 192 0.35 25.65 -27.52
CA ARG A 192 1.15 24.95 -28.55
C ARG A 192 0.60 23.57 -28.85
N ALA A 193 0.28 22.79 -27.81
CA ALA A 193 -0.29 21.44 -27.97
C ALA A 193 -1.66 21.46 -28.67
N LEU A 194 -2.48 22.50 -28.45
CA LEU A 194 -3.77 22.66 -29.13
C LEU A 194 -3.60 23.04 -30.61
N ARG A 195 -2.56 23.80 -30.96
CA ARG A 195 -2.29 24.25 -32.35
C ARG A 195 -1.45 23.27 -33.17
N GLU A 196 -0.75 22.33 -32.54
CA GLU A 196 -0.05 21.24 -33.25
C GLU A 196 -1.01 20.27 -33.96
N ARG A 197 -2.32 20.34 -33.68
CA ARG A 197 -3.37 19.50 -34.29
C ARG A 197 -4.18 20.21 -35.39
N GLU A 198 -3.90 21.47 -35.70
CA GLU A 198 -4.42 22.18 -36.88
C GLU A 198 -3.43 22.10 -38.04
#